data_AF-A0A963ZZD0-F1
#
_entry.id   AF-A0A963ZZD0-F1
#
_cell.length_a   1.000
_cell.length_b   1.000
_cell.length_c   1.000
_cell.angle_alpha   90.00
_cell.angle_beta   90.00
_cell.angle_gamma   90.00
#
_symmetry.space_group_name_H-M   'P 1'
#
loop_
_entity.id
_entity.type
_entity.pdbx_description
1 polymer ?
#
loop_
_entity_poly.entity_id
_entity_poly.type
_entity_poly.pdbx_seq_one_letter_code
_entity_poly.pdbx_strand_id
1 'polypeptide(L)'
;MSAAYNEHRFGRKKYLENIKAFREVYEKVKAKGADKPLVFDGWSNPSQDDRNLVYFKGAYVLHLLREELGEEDFWKGIRYYSRQYFGKPVTTLDFQQAMEKATGQGLKEFFAKWIDY
;
A
#
# COMPACT_ATOMS: atom_id res chain seq x y z
N MET A 1 5.36 2.27 7.29
CA MET A 1 6.10 2.13 6.01
C MET A 1 7.58 2.44 6.25
N SER A 2 8.49 1.48 6.02
CA SER A 2 9.94 1.68 6.21
C SER A 2 10.50 2.81 5.33
N ALA A 3 9.95 2.99 4.12
CA ALA A 3 10.33 4.10 3.25
C ALA A 3 10.04 5.47 3.88
N ALA A 4 8.88 5.68 4.53
CA ALA A 4 8.59 6.95 5.22
C ALA A 4 9.54 7.21 6.41
N TYR A 5 9.94 6.16 7.14
CA TYR A 5 10.96 6.31 8.16
C TYR A 5 12.32 6.72 7.55
N ASN A 6 12.71 6.07 6.45
CA ASN A 6 13.93 6.42 5.73
C ASN A 6 13.87 7.84 5.15
N GLU A 7 12.69 8.31 4.74
CA GLU A 7 12.48 9.70 4.33
C GLU A 7 12.79 10.67 5.46
N HIS A 8 12.26 10.39 6.66
CA HIS A 8 12.52 11.21 7.84
C HIS A 8 14.01 11.20 8.21
N ARG A 9 14.67 10.04 8.13
CA ARG A 9 16.06 9.86 8.58
C ARG A 9 17.13 10.27 7.56
N PHE A 10 16.85 10.10 6.27
CA PHE A 10 17.81 10.22 5.16
C PHE A 10 17.32 11.10 4.00
N GLY A 11 16.10 11.64 4.09
CA GLY A 11 15.54 12.59 3.13
C GLY A 11 14.77 11.96 1.97
N ARG A 12 14.07 12.82 1.21
CA ARG A 12 13.19 12.43 0.08
C ARG A 12 13.91 11.63 -1.01
N LYS A 13 15.20 11.89 -1.25
CA LYS A 13 15.97 11.11 -2.24
C LYS A 13 15.98 9.62 -1.87
N LYS A 14 16.21 9.28 -0.60
CA LYS A 14 16.22 7.90 -0.14
C LYS A 14 14.85 7.24 -0.25
N TYR A 15 13.80 8.00 0.07
CA TYR A 15 12.41 7.57 -0.13
C TYR A 15 12.16 7.15 -1.58
N LEU A 16 12.50 8.02 -2.54
CA LEU A 16 12.29 7.76 -3.96
C LEU A 16 13.10 6.57 -4.48
N GLU A 17 14.33 6.38 -3.97
CA GLU A 17 15.12 5.16 -4.25
C GLU A 17 14.41 3.90 -3.75
N ASN A 18 13.84 3.92 -2.55
CA ASN A 18 13.06 2.81 -2.02
C ASN A 18 11.80 2.53 -2.86
N ILE A 19 11.05 3.57 -3.22
CA ILE A 19 9.86 3.45 -4.07
C ILE A 19 10.22 2.89 -5.44
N LYS A 20 11.30 3.36 -6.06
CA LYS A 20 11.79 2.83 -7.33
C LYS A 20 12.11 1.34 -7.24
N ALA A 21 12.82 0.92 -6.18
CA ALA A 21 13.13 -0.50 -5.97
C ALA A 21 11.87 -1.36 -5.81
N PHE A 22 10.85 -0.88 -5.07
CA PHE A 22 9.59 -1.60 -4.92
C PHE A 22 8.87 -1.75 -6.26
N ARG A 23 8.80 -0.65 -7.03
CA ARG A 23 8.20 -0.65 -8.37
C ARG A 23 8.91 -1.64 -9.31
N GLU A 24 10.24 -1.62 -9.36
CA GLU A 24 11.00 -2.52 -10.25
C GLU A 24 10.76 -4.00 -9.96
N VAL A 25 10.61 -4.38 -8.68
CA VAL A 25 10.27 -5.77 -8.33
C VAL A 25 8.84 -6.10 -8.76
N TYR A 26 7.89 -5.19 -8.53
CA TYR A 26 6.51 -5.38 -8.97
C TYR A 26 6.40 -5.52 -10.50
N GLU A 27 7.06 -4.65 -11.27
CA GLU A 27 7.05 -4.72 -12.74
C GLU A 27 7.64 -6.04 -13.26
N LYS A 28 8.63 -6.62 -12.56
CA LYS A 28 9.15 -7.95 -12.91
C LYS A 28 8.14 -9.07 -12.67
N VAL A 29 7.39 -9.02 -11.57
CA VAL A 29 6.28 -9.97 -11.31
C VAL A 29 5.22 -9.84 -12.40
N LYS A 30 4.87 -8.60 -12.75
CA LYS A 30 3.90 -8.31 -13.80
C LYS A 30 4.34 -8.77 -15.19
N ALA A 31 5.60 -8.55 -15.56
CA ALA A 31 6.16 -8.97 -16.84
C ALA A 31 6.15 -10.49 -17.03
N LYS A 32 6.17 -11.26 -15.94
CA LYS A 32 6.05 -12.73 -15.98
C LYS A 32 4.59 -13.22 -16.13
N GLY A 33 3.61 -12.32 -16.13
CA GLY A 33 2.18 -12.68 -16.09
C GLY A 33 1.71 -13.19 -14.73
N ALA A 34 2.48 -12.94 -13.66
CA ALA A 34 2.16 -13.37 -12.29
C ALA A 34 1.50 -12.26 -11.44
N ASP A 35 1.12 -11.14 -12.06
CA ASP A 35 0.36 -10.08 -11.38
C ASP A 35 -1.06 -10.56 -11.04
N LYS A 36 -1.52 -10.18 -9.85
CA LYS A 36 -2.84 -10.51 -9.31
C LYS A 36 -3.24 -9.51 -8.23
N PRO A 37 -4.51 -9.53 -7.77
CA PRO A 37 -4.96 -8.70 -6.66
C PRO A 37 -4.10 -8.90 -5.41
N LEU A 38 -4.00 -7.87 -4.56
CA LEU A 38 -3.27 -7.98 -3.29
C LEU A 38 -4.02 -8.84 -2.27
N VAL A 39 -5.33 -8.96 -2.45
CA VAL A 39 -6.20 -9.88 -1.70
C VAL A 39 -6.47 -11.07 -2.60
N PHE A 40 -5.90 -12.24 -2.30
CA PHE A 40 -6.06 -13.46 -3.08
C PHE A 40 -5.98 -14.71 -2.20
N ASP A 41 -6.58 -15.81 -2.67
CA ASP A 41 -6.56 -17.12 -1.99
C ASP A 41 -5.20 -17.83 -2.12
N GLY A 42 -4.93 -18.81 -1.27
CA GLY A 42 -3.72 -19.65 -1.39
C GLY A 42 -2.48 -19.15 -0.65
N TRP A 43 -2.64 -18.21 0.28
CA TRP A 43 -1.54 -17.74 1.15
C TRP A 43 -0.98 -18.82 2.11
N SER A 44 -1.60 -20.00 2.18
CA SER A 44 -1.06 -21.13 2.95
C SER A 44 0.23 -21.71 2.36
N ASN A 45 0.48 -21.53 1.06
CA ASN A 45 1.71 -21.95 0.38
C ASN A 45 2.11 -20.97 -0.74
N PRO A 46 2.53 -19.74 -0.39
CA PRO A 46 2.71 -18.67 -1.37
C PRO A 46 4.02 -18.86 -2.15
N SER A 47 3.97 -18.60 -3.45
CA SER A 47 5.15 -18.55 -4.32
C SER A 47 6.08 -17.38 -3.97
N GLN A 48 7.30 -17.37 -4.53
CA GLN A 48 8.18 -16.22 -4.38
C GLN A 48 7.57 -14.95 -5.01
N ASP A 49 6.88 -15.09 -6.14
CA ASP A 49 6.24 -13.96 -6.82
C ASP A 49 5.00 -13.47 -6.03
N ASP A 50 4.31 -14.36 -5.30
CA ASP A 50 3.21 -13.99 -4.39
C ASP A 50 3.70 -13.12 -3.23
N ARG A 51 4.82 -13.52 -2.62
CA ARG A 51 5.48 -12.74 -1.56
C ARG A 51 5.95 -11.40 -2.12
N ASN A 52 6.57 -11.41 -3.29
CA ASN A 52 7.04 -10.18 -3.93
C ASN A 52 5.87 -9.24 -4.23
N LEU A 53 4.74 -9.76 -4.70
CA LEU A 53 3.54 -8.99 -4.94
C LEU A 53 3.04 -8.35 -3.63
N VAL A 54 2.76 -9.13 -2.59
CA VAL A 54 2.22 -8.59 -1.33
C VAL A 54 3.13 -7.52 -0.71
N TYR A 55 4.44 -7.76 -0.65
CA TYR A 55 5.35 -6.81 -0.01
C TYR A 55 5.73 -5.61 -0.91
N PHE A 56 6.07 -5.83 -2.18
CA PHE A 56 6.56 -4.77 -3.05
C PHE A 56 5.43 -4.01 -3.77
N LYS A 57 4.42 -4.71 -4.30
CA LYS A 57 3.21 -4.03 -4.83
C LYS A 57 2.47 -3.35 -3.69
N GLY A 58 2.32 -4.00 -2.53
CA GLY A 58 1.68 -3.40 -1.36
C GLY A 58 2.36 -2.10 -0.89
N ALA A 59 3.69 -2.10 -0.77
CA ALA A 59 4.43 -0.89 -0.41
C ALA A 59 4.33 0.20 -1.51
N TYR A 60 4.33 -0.19 -2.78
CA TYR A 60 4.17 0.75 -3.88
C TYR A 60 2.76 1.36 -3.93
N VAL A 61 1.71 0.57 -3.68
CA VAL A 61 0.32 1.05 -3.60
C VAL A 61 0.13 2.03 -2.45
N LEU A 62 0.76 1.81 -1.28
CA LEU A 62 0.73 2.80 -0.19
C LEU A 62 1.41 4.12 -0.58
N HIS A 63 2.46 4.08 -1.39
CA HIS A 63 3.04 5.30 -1.96
C HIS A 63 2.08 5.97 -2.94
N LEU A 64 1.46 5.22 -3.85
CA LEU A 64 0.47 5.78 -4.78
C LEU A 64 -0.72 6.40 -4.06
N LEU A 65 -1.18 5.79 -2.97
CA LEU A 65 -2.25 6.34 -2.13
C LEU A 65 -1.83 7.66 -1.48
N ARG A 66 -0.57 7.77 -1.06
CA ARG A 66 0.00 9.01 -0.51
C ARG A 66 0.08 10.11 -1.58
N GLU A 67 0.38 9.78 -2.83
CA GLU A 67 0.38 10.75 -3.93
C GLU A 67 -1.06 11.13 -4.33
N GLU A 68 -2.01 10.19 -4.31
CA GLU A 68 -3.44 10.44 -4.60
C GLU A 68 -4.08 11.38 -3.57
N LEU A 69 -3.87 11.12 -2.28
CA LEU A 69 -4.46 11.91 -1.18
C LEU A 69 -3.67 13.19 -0.87
N GLY A 70 -2.37 13.20 -1.20
CA GLY A 70 -1.43 14.20 -0.70
C GLY A 70 -0.95 13.92 0.73
N GLU A 71 0.11 14.63 1.13
CA GLU A 71 0.87 14.38 2.37
C GLU A 71 0.01 14.47 3.64
N GLU A 72 -0.75 15.56 3.77
CA GLU A 72 -1.52 15.84 4.98
C GLU A 72 -2.63 14.81 5.20
N ASP A 73 -3.43 14.57 4.17
CA ASP A 73 -4.58 13.69 4.20
C ASP A 73 -4.15 12.22 4.33
N PHE A 74 -3.07 11.81 3.67
CA PHE A 74 -2.51 10.48 3.86
C PHE A 74 -2.17 10.23 5.33
N TRP A 75 -1.39 11.12 5.96
CA TRP A 75 -1.00 10.94 7.35
C TRP A 75 -2.16 11.11 8.32
N LYS A 76 -3.15 11.96 8.01
CA LYS A 76 -4.41 12.07 8.75
C LYS A 76 -5.15 10.74 8.75
N GLY A 77 -5.28 10.09 7.59
CA GLY A 77 -5.86 8.76 7.43
C GLY A 77 -5.11 7.70 8.22
N ILE A 78 -3.78 7.62 8.09
CA ILE A 78 -2.96 6.65 8.84
C ILE A 78 -3.13 6.81 10.35
N ARG A 79 -3.13 8.05 10.87
CA ARG A 79 -3.35 8.32 12.30
C ARG A 79 -4.76 7.90 12.74
N TYR A 80 -5.78 8.21 11.94
CA TYR A 80 -7.16 7.85 12.23
C TYR A 80 -7.34 6.33 12.28
N TYR A 81 -6.91 5.63 11.22
CA TYR A 81 -6.94 4.17 11.13
C TYR A 81 -6.24 3.51 12.32
N SER A 82 -5.00 3.93 12.63
CA SER A 82 -4.21 3.34 13.70
C SER A 82 -4.87 3.49 15.08
N ARG A 83 -5.53 4.63 15.32
CA ARG A 83 -6.24 4.90 16.58
C ARG A 83 -7.55 4.10 16.69
N GLN A 84 -8.33 4.03 15.61
CA GLN A 84 -9.63 3.36 15.64
C GLN A 84 -9.53 1.84 15.79
N TYR A 85 -8.53 1.24 15.14
CA TYR A 85 -8.37 -0.20 15.08
C TYR A 85 -7.21 -0.74 15.93
N PHE A 86 -6.69 0.06 16.86
CA PHE A 86 -5.65 -0.40 17.77
C PHE A 86 -6.08 -1.66 18.53
N GLY A 87 -5.27 -2.72 18.43
CA GLY A 87 -5.53 -4.00 19.10
C GLY A 87 -6.65 -4.84 18.50
N LYS A 88 -7.16 -4.51 17.31
CA LYS A 88 -8.26 -5.23 16.64
C LYS A 88 -7.80 -5.88 15.34
N PRO A 89 -8.36 -7.04 14.95
CA PRO A 89 -8.22 -7.55 13.60
C PRO A 89 -8.93 -6.61 12.62
N VAL A 90 -8.38 -6.50 11.41
CA VAL A 90 -8.82 -5.57 10.37
C VAL A 90 -8.68 -6.19 9.01
N THR A 91 -9.48 -5.70 8.09
CA THR A 91 -9.49 -6.04 6.66
C THR A 91 -9.02 -4.84 5.83
N THR A 92 -8.79 -5.09 4.54
CA THR A 92 -8.48 -4.00 3.59
C THR A 92 -9.63 -3.00 3.45
N LEU A 93 -10.88 -3.46 3.60
CA LEU A 93 -12.06 -2.60 3.59
C LEU A 93 -12.08 -1.65 4.80
N ASP A 94 -11.68 -2.14 5.99
CA ASP A 94 -11.57 -1.29 7.19
C ASP A 94 -10.53 -0.19 7.00
N PHE A 95 -9.41 -0.52 6.33
CA PHE A 95 -8.39 0.46 5.97
C PHE A 95 -8.93 1.49 4.98
N GLN A 96 -9.56 1.07 3.88
CA GLN A 96 -10.18 1.98 2.90
C GLN A 96 -11.14 2.95 3.60
N GLN A 97 -12.12 2.42 4.34
CA GLN A 97 -13.12 3.24 5.02
C GLN A 97 -12.51 4.20 6.04
N ALA A 98 -11.42 3.81 6.71
CA ALA A 98 -10.73 4.69 7.64
C ALA A 98 -10.04 5.86 6.93
N MET A 99 -9.41 5.61 5.77
CA MET A 99 -8.81 6.65 4.96
C MET A 99 -9.89 7.61 4.44
N GLU A 100 -10.97 7.08 3.85
CA GLU A 100 -12.10 7.87 3.32
C GLU A 100 -12.77 8.71 4.43
N LYS A 101 -13.02 8.14 5.62
CA LYS A 101 -13.59 8.88 6.76
C LYS A 101 -12.70 10.01 7.26
N ALA A 102 -11.39 9.81 7.23
CA ALA A 102 -10.44 10.80 7.71
C ALA A 102 -10.27 11.96 6.73
N THR A 103 -10.27 11.69 5.43
CA THR A 103 -9.98 12.69 4.38
C THR A 103 -11.24 13.29 3.77
N GLY A 104 -12.37 12.59 3.82
CA GLY A 104 -13.59 12.94 3.08
C GLY A 104 -13.51 12.63 1.58
N GLN A 105 -12.43 12.00 1.12
CA GLN A 105 -12.22 11.64 -0.28
C GLN A 105 -12.71 10.21 -0.55
N GLY A 106 -13.36 9.98 -1.69
CA GLY A 106 -13.76 8.64 -2.12
C GLY A 106 -12.59 7.88 -2.74
N LEU A 107 -12.29 6.68 -2.24
CA LEU A 107 -11.13 5.88 -2.65
C LEU A 107 -11.52 4.58 -3.38
N LYS A 108 -12.81 4.38 -3.65
CA LYS A 108 -13.32 3.19 -4.32
C LYS A 108 -12.58 2.86 -5.63
N GLU A 109 -12.39 3.84 -6.51
CA GLU A 109 -11.72 3.62 -7.80
C GLU A 109 -10.23 3.30 -7.63
N PHE A 110 -9.59 3.92 -6.63
CA PHE A 110 -8.19 3.64 -6.30
C PHE A 110 -8.03 2.18 -5.84
N PHE A 111 -8.85 1.73 -4.88
CA PHE A 111 -8.78 0.36 -4.36
C PHE A 111 -9.15 -0.67 -5.42
N ALA A 112 -10.19 -0.40 -6.22
CA ALA A 112 -10.58 -1.23 -7.35
C ALA A 112 -9.43 -1.43 -8.35
N LYS A 113 -8.67 -0.37 -8.64
CA LYS A 113 -7.57 -0.41 -9.59
C LYS A 113 -6.33 -1.15 -9.07
N TRP A 114 -6.02 -1.02 -7.79
CA TRP A 114 -4.70 -1.39 -7.26
C TRP A 114 -4.71 -2.60 -6.32
N ILE A 115 -5.85 -2.91 -5.72
CA ILE A 115 -5.96 -3.86 -4.61
C ILE A 115 -6.94 -4.97 -4.94
N ASP A 116 -8.11 -4.62 -5.50
CA ASP A 116 -9.20 -5.55 -5.77
C ASP A 116 -9.06 -6.27 -7.11
N TYR A 117 -10.06 -7.10 -7.42
CA TYR A 117 -10.17 -7.99 -8.59
C TYR A 117 -10.61 -7.28 -9.87
#